data_AF-A0A1G3PLS0-F1
#
_entry.id   AF-A0A1G3PLS0-F1
#
_cell.length_a   1.000
_cell.length_b   1.000
_cell.length_c   1.000
_cell.angle_alpha   90.00
_cell.angle_beta   90.00
_cell.angle_gamma   90.00
#
_symmetry.space_group_name_H-M   'P 1'
#
loop_
_entity.id
_entity.type
_entity.pdbx_description
1 polymer ?
#
loop_
_entity_poly.entity_id
_entity_poly.type
_entity_poly.pdbx_seq_one_letter_code
_entity_poly.pdbx_strand_id
1 'polypeptide(L)'
;MDSFTFDETRNLAKSDFERARNRAFFGRLFSTIFHVNNQLFQFDEVKYMLSPNGMVYRGMKSIPLEHIVGSEGRYQDFDINFLPRQTHTRDRWEGIDIARIENKDLPPISVYQIGENYFVRDGNHRVSVARERGQAFIDAEVTELFTRMPLTEKQFTDKGLLIAESYGFFLERTHLDEIVPSARILLSAPWGYYRMLEHISTYKYLLGEKEHRDPSWEEAVRRWYYDVYLVLVKVIAKARVMKRFPERTKGDLYLWIMDHWHFLKEKYGETALEHAVRDFSEKFGQHPVGIFFTKIKEKIVDLLTGRKRK
;
A
#
# COMPACT_ATOMS: atom_id res chain seq x y z
N MET A 1 -44.59 -15.78 6.83
CA MET A 1 -43.33 -15.71 6.07
C MET A 1 -43.75 -16.04 4.66
N ASP A 2 -44.07 -15.01 3.88
CA ASP A 2 -44.75 -15.19 2.61
C ASP A 2 -43.78 -15.85 1.64
N SER A 3 -44.06 -17.09 1.25
CA SER A 3 -43.30 -17.79 0.24
C SER A 3 -43.60 -17.12 -1.09
N PHE A 4 -42.64 -16.38 -1.64
CA PHE A 4 -42.73 -15.85 -2.99
C PHE A 4 -42.95 -17.01 -3.97
N THR A 5 -43.84 -16.78 -4.94
CA THR A 5 -43.97 -17.68 -6.09
C THR A 5 -42.68 -17.68 -6.91
N PHE A 6 -42.49 -18.70 -7.74
CA PHE A 6 -41.31 -18.80 -8.61
C PHE A 6 -41.17 -17.57 -9.53
N ASP A 7 -42.28 -17.09 -10.09
CA ASP A 7 -42.29 -15.91 -10.96
C ASP A 7 -41.99 -14.61 -10.20
N GLU A 8 -42.49 -14.46 -8.97
CA GLU A 8 -42.15 -13.32 -8.11
C GLU A 8 -40.66 -13.30 -7.76
N THR A 9 -40.10 -14.45 -7.39
CA THR A 9 -38.67 -14.59 -7.06
C THR A 9 -37.78 -14.21 -8.24
N ARG A 10 -38.16 -14.66 -9.44
CA ARG A 10 -37.43 -14.33 -10.68
C ARG A 10 -37.54 -12.85 -11.04
N ASN A 11 -38.72 -12.23 -10.87
CA ASN A 11 -38.91 -10.81 -11.15
C ASN A 11 -38.15 -9.93 -10.14
N LEU A 12 -38.11 -10.34 -8.87
CA LEU A 12 -37.32 -9.69 -7.84
C LEU A 12 -35.83 -9.71 -8.19
N ALA A 13 -35.28 -10.88 -8.50
CA ALA A 13 -33.87 -11.03 -8.88
C ALA A 13 -33.48 -10.20 -10.11
N LYS A 14 -34.35 -10.12 -11.12
CA LYS A 14 -34.17 -9.23 -12.29
C LYS A 14 -34.11 -7.76 -11.88
N SER A 15 -35.05 -7.32 -11.04
CA SER A 15 -35.09 -5.94 -10.54
C SER A 15 -33.86 -5.61 -9.71
N ASP A 16 -33.40 -6.55 -8.89
CA ASP A 16 -32.20 -6.42 -8.07
C ASP A 16 -30.94 -6.28 -8.94
N PHE A 17 -30.82 -7.08 -10.01
CA PHE A 17 -29.73 -6.95 -10.98
C PHE A 17 -29.73 -5.58 -11.67
N GLU A 18 -30.90 -5.11 -12.14
CA GLU A 18 -31.02 -3.80 -12.78
C GLU A 18 -30.62 -2.66 -11.84
N ARG A 19 -31.05 -2.74 -10.58
CA ARG A 19 -30.66 -1.77 -9.55
C ARG A 19 -29.14 -1.79 -9.33
N ALA A 20 -28.54 -2.97 -9.17
CA ALA A 20 -27.10 -3.12 -8.99
C ALA A 20 -26.31 -2.51 -10.17
N ARG A 21 -26.72 -2.82 -11.41
CA ARG A 21 -26.11 -2.31 -12.64
C ARG A 21 -26.27 -0.81 -12.80
N ASN A 22 -27.45 -0.27 -12.49
CA ASN A 22 -27.68 1.18 -12.53
C ASN A 22 -26.78 1.91 -11.55
N ARG A 23 -26.59 1.38 -10.34
CA ARG A 23 -25.61 1.91 -9.38
C ARG A 23 -24.18 1.87 -9.92
N ALA A 24 -23.76 0.76 -10.55
CA ALA A 24 -22.45 0.66 -11.19
C ALA A 24 -22.25 1.69 -12.32
N PHE A 25 -23.30 1.94 -13.11
CA PHE A 25 -23.30 2.92 -14.19
C PHE A 25 -23.10 4.35 -13.67
N PHE A 26 -23.90 4.77 -12.69
CA PHE A 26 -23.74 6.10 -12.06
C PHE A 26 -22.38 6.22 -11.36
N GLY A 27 -21.95 5.19 -10.64
CA GLY A 27 -20.62 5.13 -10.02
C GLY A 27 -19.50 5.34 -11.03
N ARG A 28 -19.59 4.73 -12.22
CA ARG A 28 -18.64 4.95 -13.32
C ARG A 28 -18.64 6.41 -13.77
N LEU A 29 -19.80 7.01 -14.03
CA LEU A 29 -19.88 8.41 -14.44
C LEU A 29 -19.24 9.36 -13.42
N PHE A 30 -19.56 9.19 -12.13
CA PHE A 30 -18.96 9.97 -11.05
C PHE A 30 -17.45 9.76 -10.98
N SER A 31 -16.98 8.52 -11.10
CA SER A 31 -15.55 8.21 -11.05
C SER A 31 -14.76 8.87 -12.18
N THR A 32 -15.34 8.96 -13.37
CA THR A 32 -14.73 9.66 -14.52
C THR A 32 -14.67 11.17 -14.30
N ILE A 33 -15.74 11.78 -13.75
CA ILE A 33 -15.78 13.21 -13.45
C ILE A 33 -14.76 13.58 -12.37
N PHE A 34 -14.72 12.81 -11.29
CA PHE A 34 -13.87 13.06 -10.13
C PHE A 34 -12.48 12.42 -10.19
N HIS A 35 -12.14 11.75 -11.31
CA HIS A 35 -10.87 11.03 -11.50
C HIS A 35 -10.54 10.06 -10.36
N VAL A 36 -11.55 9.35 -9.86
CA VAL A 36 -11.40 8.33 -8.81
C VAL A 36 -11.29 6.96 -9.46
N ASN A 37 -10.40 6.10 -8.96
CA ASN A 37 -10.32 4.72 -9.42
C ASN A 37 -11.59 3.95 -8.99
N ASN A 38 -12.31 3.39 -9.96
CA ASN A 38 -13.54 2.62 -9.74
C ASN A 38 -13.41 1.18 -10.27
N GLN A 39 -12.19 0.65 -10.26
CA GLN A 39 -11.89 -0.73 -10.62
C GLN A 39 -11.42 -1.51 -9.40
N LEU A 40 -11.70 -2.80 -9.41
CA LEU A 40 -11.14 -3.73 -8.43
C LEU A 40 -9.63 -3.84 -8.61
N PHE A 41 -8.91 -4.05 -7.51
CA PHE A 41 -7.50 -4.39 -7.61
C PHE A 41 -7.33 -5.72 -8.36
N GLN A 42 -6.39 -5.74 -9.29
CA GLN A 42 -5.96 -6.94 -9.99
C GLN A 42 -5.00 -7.70 -9.09
N PHE A 43 -5.35 -8.94 -8.72
CA PHE A 43 -4.51 -9.73 -7.83
C PHE A 43 -3.10 -9.94 -8.40
N ASP A 44 -2.96 -10.23 -9.69
CA ASP A 44 -1.66 -10.49 -10.31
C ASP A 44 -0.74 -9.27 -10.26
N GLU A 45 -1.29 -8.07 -10.47
CA GLU A 45 -0.55 -6.81 -10.38
C GLU A 45 -0.07 -6.54 -8.95
N VAL A 46 -0.97 -6.72 -7.98
CA VAL A 46 -0.64 -6.60 -6.56
C VAL A 46 0.40 -7.64 -6.15
N LYS A 47 0.23 -8.90 -6.58
CA LYS A 47 1.15 -10.00 -6.29
C LYS A 47 2.54 -9.71 -6.86
N TYR A 48 2.62 -9.14 -8.06
CA TYR A 48 3.89 -8.71 -8.65
C TYR A 48 4.55 -7.60 -7.81
N MET A 49 3.82 -6.53 -7.51
CA MET A 49 4.33 -5.39 -6.72
C MET A 49 4.82 -5.81 -5.33
N LEU A 50 4.12 -6.72 -4.67
CA LEU A 50 4.42 -7.10 -3.29
C LEU A 50 5.40 -8.28 -3.18
N SER A 51 5.59 -9.02 -4.26
CA SER A 51 6.44 -10.22 -4.35
C SER A 51 6.38 -11.11 -3.10
N PRO A 52 5.21 -11.73 -2.80
CA PRO A 52 5.03 -12.56 -1.61
C PRO A 52 6.06 -13.68 -1.51
N ASN A 53 6.59 -13.92 -0.32
CA ASN A 53 7.65 -14.90 -0.08
C ASN A 53 7.13 -16.29 0.35
N GLY A 54 5.81 -16.46 0.45
CA GLY A 54 5.19 -17.73 0.80
C GLY A 54 3.66 -17.66 0.81
N MET A 55 3.03 -18.83 0.85
CA MET A 55 1.58 -18.97 0.93
C MET A 55 1.18 -20.08 1.91
N VAL A 56 0.09 -19.90 2.64
CA VAL A 56 -0.47 -20.90 3.57
C VAL A 56 -1.99 -20.96 3.43
N TYR A 57 -2.51 -22.18 3.25
CA TYR A 57 -3.95 -22.42 3.31
C TYR A 57 -4.46 -22.30 4.75
N ARG A 58 -5.47 -21.47 4.97
CA ARG A 58 -6.05 -21.16 6.29
C ARG A 58 -7.39 -21.82 6.55
N GLY A 59 -7.87 -22.64 5.62
CA GLY A 59 -9.18 -23.30 5.74
C GLY A 59 -10.35 -22.36 5.47
N MET A 60 -11.54 -22.82 5.86
CA MET A 60 -12.77 -22.06 5.75
C MET A 60 -12.90 -21.07 6.90
N LYS A 61 -13.24 -19.82 6.57
CA LYS A 61 -13.45 -18.72 7.52
C LYS A 61 -14.59 -17.84 7.05
N SER A 62 -15.32 -17.24 7.99
CA SER A 62 -16.22 -16.13 7.68
C SER A 62 -15.41 -14.83 7.68
N ILE A 63 -15.42 -14.10 6.55
CA ILE A 63 -14.59 -12.91 6.34
C ILE A 63 -15.46 -11.66 6.09
N PRO A 64 -15.02 -10.47 6.52
CA PRO A 64 -15.76 -9.23 6.29
C PRO A 64 -15.77 -8.88 4.79
N LEU A 65 -16.95 -8.57 4.26
CA LEU A 65 -17.15 -8.21 2.85
C LEU A 65 -16.46 -6.90 2.48
N GLU A 66 -16.32 -5.98 3.43
CA GLU A 66 -15.62 -4.70 3.25
C GLU A 66 -14.13 -4.87 2.97
N HIS A 67 -13.49 -5.92 3.49
CA HIS A 67 -12.07 -6.21 3.23
C HIS A 67 -11.83 -6.92 1.90
N ILE A 68 -12.87 -7.22 1.10
CA ILE A 68 -12.71 -7.79 -0.24
C ILE A 68 -12.46 -6.65 -1.23
N VAL A 69 -11.21 -6.48 -1.65
CA VAL A 69 -10.75 -5.29 -2.39
C VAL A 69 -10.47 -5.55 -3.86
N GLY A 70 -10.36 -6.82 -4.25
CA GLY A 70 -9.87 -7.18 -5.58
C GLY A 70 -10.27 -8.58 -6.03
N SER A 71 -9.77 -8.95 -7.19
CA SER A 71 -10.04 -10.26 -7.79
C SER A 71 -8.85 -10.78 -8.60
N GLU A 72 -8.64 -12.11 -8.60
CA GLU A 72 -7.70 -12.80 -9.50
C GLU A 72 -8.17 -12.73 -10.95
N GLY A 73 -9.49 -12.67 -11.19
CA GLY A 73 -10.05 -12.54 -12.53
C GLY A 73 -11.41 -11.84 -12.52
N ARG A 74 -11.89 -11.42 -13.69
CA ARG A 74 -13.17 -10.69 -13.82
C ARG A 74 -13.22 -9.33 -13.11
N TYR A 75 -12.06 -8.73 -12.80
CA TYR A 75 -11.98 -7.37 -12.26
C TYR A 75 -12.58 -6.31 -13.22
N GLN A 76 -12.76 -6.63 -14.50
CA GLN A 76 -13.44 -5.78 -15.49
C GLN A 76 -14.97 -5.97 -15.53
N ASP A 77 -15.47 -7.09 -15.00
CA ASP A 77 -16.90 -7.41 -14.98
C ASP A 77 -17.62 -6.64 -13.87
N PHE A 78 -16.88 -6.17 -12.88
CA PHE A 78 -17.38 -5.50 -11.68
C PHE A 78 -16.68 -4.16 -11.42
N ASP A 79 -17.33 -3.28 -10.66
CA ASP A 79 -16.69 -2.05 -10.15
C ASP A 79 -16.04 -2.29 -8.77
N ILE A 80 -15.46 -1.26 -8.17
CA ILE A 80 -14.79 -1.36 -6.86
C ILE A 80 -15.71 -1.88 -5.74
N ASN A 81 -17.03 -1.70 -5.90
CA ASN A 81 -18.04 -2.16 -4.97
C ASN A 81 -18.54 -3.58 -5.29
N PHE A 82 -17.92 -4.28 -6.25
CA PHE A 82 -18.40 -5.54 -6.82
C PHE A 82 -19.78 -5.43 -7.50
N LEU A 83 -20.19 -4.25 -7.95
CA LEU A 83 -21.44 -4.11 -8.72
C LEU A 83 -21.21 -4.50 -10.19
N PRO A 84 -22.14 -5.24 -10.82
CA PRO A 84 -21.96 -5.75 -12.17
C PRO A 84 -21.95 -4.61 -13.20
N ARG A 85 -20.93 -4.60 -14.06
CA ARG A 85 -20.75 -3.62 -15.15
C ARG A 85 -21.18 -4.17 -16.50
N GLN A 86 -21.14 -5.49 -16.67
CA GLN A 86 -21.35 -6.15 -17.95
C GLN A 86 -22.59 -7.04 -17.94
N THR A 87 -23.34 -7.05 -19.03
CA THR A 87 -24.62 -7.73 -19.13
C THR A 87 -24.51 -9.25 -19.18
N HIS A 88 -23.36 -9.80 -19.61
CA HIS A 88 -23.15 -11.26 -19.63
C HIS A 88 -23.10 -11.89 -18.24
N THR A 89 -22.96 -11.06 -17.19
CA THR A 89 -23.00 -11.52 -15.79
C THR A 89 -24.41 -11.79 -15.29
N ARG A 90 -25.45 -11.30 -15.98
CA ARG A 90 -26.84 -11.29 -15.55
C ARG A 90 -27.34 -12.66 -15.12
N ASP A 91 -27.31 -13.64 -16.02
CA ASP A 91 -27.96 -14.94 -15.76
C ASP A 91 -27.36 -15.62 -14.53
N ARG A 92 -26.04 -15.55 -14.38
CA ARG A 92 -25.34 -16.10 -13.21
C ARG A 92 -25.62 -15.29 -11.96
N TRP A 93 -25.70 -13.96 -12.06
CA TRP A 93 -26.01 -13.08 -10.94
C TRP A 93 -27.43 -13.33 -10.42
N GLU A 94 -28.43 -13.30 -11.31
CA GLU A 94 -29.83 -13.57 -10.98
C GLU A 94 -30.01 -14.98 -10.40
N GLY A 95 -29.33 -15.99 -10.94
CA GLY A 95 -29.37 -17.35 -10.40
C GLY A 95 -28.85 -17.47 -8.96
N ILE A 96 -27.76 -16.77 -8.64
CA ILE A 96 -27.23 -16.70 -7.26
C ILE A 96 -28.20 -15.94 -6.36
N ASP A 97 -28.79 -14.88 -6.89
CA ASP A 97 -29.74 -14.05 -6.16
C ASP A 97 -31.00 -14.82 -5.78
N ILE A 98 -31.59 -15.56 -6.73
CA ILE A 98 -32.71 -16.49 -6.52
C ILE A 98 -32.37 -17.53 -5.46
N ALA A 99 -31.22 -18.21 -5.59
CA ALA A 99 -30.82 -19.23 -4.63
C ALA A 99 -30.74 -18.67 -3.20
N ARG A 100 -30.32 -17.42 -3.05
CA ARG A 100 -30.25 -16.75 -1.76
C ARG A 100 -31.62 -16.30 -1.24
N ILE A 101 -32.54 -15.82 -2.09
CA ILE A 101 -33.95 -15.55 -1.71
C ILE A 101 -34.60 -16.83 -1.17
N GLU A 102 -34.33 -17.95 -1.82
CA GLU A 102 -34.84 -19.26 -1.44
C GLU A 102 -34.12 -19.88 -0.22
N ASN A 103 -33.20 -19.14 0.43
CA ASN A 103 -32.37 -19.62 1.54
C ASN A 103 -31.63 -20.94 1.25
N LYS A 104 -31.23 -21.16 -0.01
CA LYS A 104 -30.36 -22.28 -0.37
C LYS A 104 -28.95 -22.01 0.10
N ASP A 105 -28.31 -23.06 0.63
CA ASP A 105 -26.90 -23.00 0.96
C ASP A 105 -26.06 -22.80 -0.30
N LEU A 106 -25.27 -21.74 -0.30
CA LEU A 106 -24.33 -21.43 -1.37
C LEU A 106 -22.94 -21.91 -0.96
N PRO A 107 -22.15 -22.47 -1.90
CA PRO A 107 -20.78 -22.84 -1.60
C PRO A 107 -19.95 -21.61 -1.20
N PRO A 108 -18.94 -21.78 -0.33
CA PRO A 108 -18.06 -20.69 0.05
C PRO A 108 -17.35 -20.09 -1.17
N ILE A 109 -16.91 -18.85 -1.05
CA ILE A 109 -16.01 -18.24 -2.03
C ILE A 109 -14.58 -18.75 -1.83
N SER A 110 -13.71 -18.60 -2.81
CA SER A 110 -12.27 -18.85 -2.65
C SER A 110 -11.54 -17.53 -2.74
N VAL A 111 -10.63 -17.26 -1.81
CA VAL A 111 -9.89 -15.98 -1.76
C VAL A 111 -8.41 -16.16 -1.45
N TYR A 112 -7.61 -15.23 -1.98
CA TYR A 112 -6.29 -14.96 -1.43
C TYR A 112 -6.37 -13.84 -0.40
N GLN A 113 -5.60 -13.95 0.68
CA GLN A 113 -5.48 -12.93 1.71
C GLN A 113 -4.09 -12.29 1.65
N ILE A 114 -4.02 -10.95 1.64
CA ILE A 114 -2.78 -10.18 1.80
C ILE A 114 -3.00 -9.16 2.92
N GLY A 115 -2.30 -9.34 4.03
CA GLY A 115 -2.56 -8.55 5.25
C GLY A 115 -4.01 -8.76 5.72
N GLU A 116 -4.77 -7.68 5.79
CA GLU A 116 -6.18 -7.70 6.21
C GLU A 116 -7.17 -7.81 5.05
N ASN A 117 -6.68 -7.75 3.81
CA ASN A 117 -7.50 -7.63 2.59
C ASN A 117 -7.58 -8.95 1.83
N TYR A 118 -8.66 -9.12 1.07
CA TYR A 118 -8.98 -10.33 0.33
C TYR A 118 -9.17 -10.06 -1.17
N PHE A 119 -8.73 -11.04 -1.97
CA PHE A 119 -8.87 -11.08 -3.41
C PHE A 119 -9.66 -12.30 -3.81
N VAL A 120 -10.75 -12.10 -4.55
CA VAL A 120 -11.61 -13.20 -4.98
C VAL A 120 -10.90 -14.03 -6.05
N ARG A 121 -10.70 -15.32 -5.76
CA ARG A 121 -10.26 -16.33 -6.73
C ARG A 121 -11.46 -16.95 -7.44
N ASP A 122 -12.48 -17.35 -6.69
CA ASP A 122 -13.78 -17.76 -7.22
C ASP A 122 -14.92 -17.19 -6.37
N GLY A 123 -16.06 -16.91 -7.01
CA GLY A 123 -17.27 -16.44 -6.32
C GLY A 123 -17.58 -14.96 -6.45
N ASN A 124 -17.03 -14.26 -7.46
CA ASN A 124 -17.28 -12.82 -7.69
C ASN A 124 -18.77 -12.43 -7.69
N HIS A 125 -19.63 -13.25 -8.28
CA HIS A 125 -21.09 -12.99 -8.31
C HIS A 125 -21.72 -13.16 -6.93
N ARG A 126 -21.23 -14.12 -6.12
CA ARG A 126 -21.68 -14.32 -4.73
C ARG A 126 -21.30 -13.13 -3.87
N VAL A 127 -20.10 -12.58 -4.04
CA VAL A 127 -19.68 -11.33 -3.36
C VAL A 127 -20.58 -10.16 -3.77
N SER A 128 -20.83 -10.01 -5.07
CA SER A 128 -21.72 -8.97 -5.60
C SER A 128 -23.13 -9.02 -5.00
N VAL A 129 -23.77 -10.20 -5.03
CA VAL A 129 -25.10 -10.42 -4.44
C VAL A 129 -25.11 -10.21 -2.93
N ALA A 130 -24.08 -10.69 -2.22
CA ALA A 130 -23.98 -10.52 -0.78
C ALA A 130 -23.89 -9.03 -0.39
N ARG A 131 -23.10 -8.23 -1.13
CA ARG A 131 -23.03 -6.77 -0.95
C ARG A 131 -24.34 -6.08 -1.31
N GLU A 132 -25.00 -6.46 -2.40
CA GLU A 132 -26.31 -5.92 -2.80
C GLU A 132 -27.34 -6.08 -1.67
N ARG A 133 -27.29 -7.20 -0.94
CA ARG A 133 -28.15 -7.50 0.21
C ARG A 133 -27.69 -6.90 1.54
N GLY A 134 -26.60 -6.15 1.57
CA GLY A 134 -26.08 -5.55 2.81
C GLY A 134 -25.54 -6.57 3.81
N GLN A 135 -25.12 -7.75 3.34
CA GLN A 135 -24.46 -8.75 4.19
C GLN A 135 -23.11 -8.21 4.66
N ALA A 136 -22.74 -8.45 5.93
CA ALA A 136 -21.47 -7.97 6.49
C ALA A 136 -20.32 -8.97 6.32
N PHE A 137 -20.59 -10.28 6.41
CA PHE A 137 -19.59 -11.34 6.34
C PHE A 137 -19.97 -12.40 5.32
N ILE A 138 -19.00 -13.06 4.70
CA ILE A 138 -19.21 -14.17 3.75
C ILE A 138 -18.25 -15.32 4.05
N ASP A 139 -18.71 -16.56 3.88
CA ASP A 139 -17.86 -17.73 4.10
C ASP A 139 -16.92 -17.95 2.92
N ALA A 140 -15.65 -18.16 3.23
CA ALA A 140 -14.57 -18.23 2.26
C ALA A 140 -13.52 -19.28 2.63
N GLU A 141 -13.00 -19.99 1.63
CA GLU A 141 -11.73 -20.71 1.72
C GLU A 141 -10.57 -19.74 1.51
N VAL A 142 -9.69 -19.62 2.51
CA VAL A 142 -8.66 -18.57 2.54
C VAL A 142 -7.27 -19.14 2.29
N THR A 143 -6.54 -18.59 1.33
CA THR A 143 -5.09 -18.80 1.15
C THR A 143 -4.34 -17.50 1.45
N GLU A 144 -3.57 -17.47 2.55
CA GLU A 144 -2.82 -16.29 2.96
C GLU A 144 -1.46 -16.20 2.25
N LEU A 145 -1.12 -15.01 1.76
CA LEU A 145 0.14 -14.66 1.14
C LEU A 145 0.94 -13.77 2.09
N PHE A 146 2.20 -14.14 2.34
CA PHE A 146 3.09 -13.37 3.20
C PHE A 146 3.88 -12.33 2.42
N THR A 147 3.82 -11.08 2.87
CA THR A 147 4.54 -9.94 2.28
C THR A 147 5.60 -9.42 3.23
N ARG A 148 6.70 -8.88 2.70
CA ARG A 148 7.77 -8.29 3.52
C ARG A 148 7.33 -7.00 4.24
N MET A 149 6.41 -6.24 3.63
CA MET A 149 5.80 -5.06 4.24
C MET A 149 4.46 -5.41 4.89
N PRO A 150 4.20 -4.99 6.14
CA PRO A 150 2.86 -5.06 6.70
C PRO A 150 1.98 -4.03 5.98
N LEU A 151 0.93 -4.51 5.31
CA LEU A 151 -0.08 -3.69 4.67
C LEU A 151 -1.37 -3.74 5.47
N THR A 152 -1.75 -2.59 6.03
CA THR A 152 -3.08 -2.37 6.60
C THR A 152 -4.08 -2.07 5.49
N GLU A 153 -5.38 -2.18 5.79
CA GLU A 153 -6.47 -1.75 4.89
C GLU A 153 -6.23 -0.34 4.30
N LYS A 154 -5.86 0.64 5.14
CA LYS A 154 -5.60 2.03 4.72
C LYS A 154 -4.42 2.18 3.75
N GLN A 155 -3.51 1.22 3.75
CA GLN A 155 -2.35 1.22 2.85
C GLN A 155 -2.66 0.51 1.53
N PHE A 156 -3.83 -0.12 1.39
CA PHE A 156 -4.26 -0.78 0.16
C PHE A 156 -4.80 0.23 -0.87
N THR A 157 -3.88 1.06 -1.38
CA THR A 157 -4.11 2.09 -2.40
C THR A 157 -3.00 2.00 -3.44
N ASP A 158 -3.19 2.55 -4.64
CA ASP A 158 -2.14 2.58 -5.68
C ASP A 158 -0.81 3.14 -5.13
N LYS A 159 -0.89 4.22 -4.34
CA LYS A 159 0.28 4.81 -3.66
C LYS A 159 0.90 3.84 -2.65
N GLY A 160 0.09 3.17 -1.83
CA GLY A 160 0.58 2.28 -0.79
C GLY A 160 1.21 1.00 -1.35
N LEU A 161 0.66 0.47 -2.45
CA LEU A 161 1.26 -0.63 -3.20
C LEU A 161 2.62 -0.24 -3.79
N LEU A 162 2.73 0.97 -4.37
CA LEU A 162 4.01 1.49 -4.86
C LEU A 162 5.05 1.70 -3.75
N ILE A 163 4.61 2.10 -2.54
CA ILE A 163 5.49 2.18 -1.36
C ILE A 163 5.99 0.79 -0.97
N ALA A 164 5.11 -0.22 -1.00
CA ALA A 164 5.46 -1.58 -0.64
C ALA A 164 6.40 -2.25 -1.66
N GLU A 165 6.17 -2.01 -2.96
CA GLU A 165 7.11 -2.40 -4.02
C GLU A 165 8.50 -1.77 -3.79
N SER A 166 8.54 -0.46 -3.54
CA SER A 166 9.80 0.24 -3.27
C SER A 166 10.50 -0.24 -2.00
N TYR A 167 9.74 -0.65 -0.98
CA TYR A 167 10.28 -1.30 0.21
C TYR A 167 10.86 -2.68 -0.10
N GLY A 168 10.16 -3.48 -0.92
CA GLY A 168 10.66 -4.76 -1.42
C GLY A 168 11.99 -4.59 -2.15
N PHE A 169 12.05 -3.66 -3.11
CA PHE A 169 13.27 -3.29 -3.82
C PHE A 169 14.40 -2.87 -2.88
N PHE A 170 14.10 -2.07 -1.85
CA PHE A 170 15.10 -1.68 -0.84
C PHE A 170 15.66 -2.88 -0.10
N LEU A 171 14.81 -3.82 0.34
CA LEU A 171 15.26 -5.03 1.02
C LEU A 171 16.06 -5.94 0.09
N GLU A 172 15.65 -6.11 -1.16
CA GLU A 172 16.43 -6.89 -2.15
C GLU A 172 17.81 -6.31 -2.39
N ARG A 173 17.94 -4.98 -2.42
CA ARG A 173 19.25 -4.34 -2.62
C ARG A 173 20.10 -4.29 -1.37
N THR A 174 19.51 -4.24 -0.18
CA THR A 174 20.27 -4.07 1.07
C THR A 174 20.43 -5.35 1.88
N HIS A 175 19.57 -6.34 1.67
CA HIS A 175 19.42 -7.51 2.53
C HIS A 175 19.26 -7.13 4.01
N LEU A 176 18.69 -5.94 4.28
CA LEU A 176 18.68 -5.38 5.64
C LEU A 176 17.92 -6.26 6.63
N ASP A 177 16.86 -6.93 6.18
CA ASP A 177 16.05 -7.86 6.97
C ASP A 177 16.77 -9.17 7.29
N GLU A 178 17.80 -9.54 6.54
CA GLU A 178 18.68 -10.67 6.83
C GLU A 178 19.85 -10.24 7.74
N ILE A 179 20.45 -9.09 7.42
CA ILE A 179 21.62 -8.53 8.11
C ILE A 179 21.27 -8.02 9.51
N VAL A 180 20.12 -7.38 9.64
CA VAL A 180 19.58 -6.85 10.89
C VAL A 180 18.09 -7.22 10.99
N PRO A 181 17.74 -8.44 11.45
CA PRO A 181 16.34 -8.92 11.44
C PRO A 181 15.33 -8.05 12.22
N SER A 182 15.80 -7.28 13.21
CA SER A 182 14.98 -6.33 13.96
C SER A 182 14.75 -5.00 13.24
N ALA A 183 15.46 -4.72 12.14
CA ALA A 183 15.37 -3.46 11.43
C ALA A 183 14.08 -3.39 10.61
N ARG A 184 13.25 -2.39 10.93
CA ARG A 184 12.05 -2.05 10.18
C ARG A 184 12.08 -0.55 9.86
N ILE A 185 12.41 -0.23 8.62
CA ILE A 185 12.47 1.15 8.13
C ILE A 185 11.29 1.37 7.19
N LEU A 186 10.24 2.01 7.70
CA LEU A 186 9.08 2.38 6.90
C LEU A 186 9.21 3.83 6.44
N LEU A 187 8.76 4.12 5.22
CA LEU A 187 8.70 5.46 4.63
C LEU A 187 7.29 5.73 4.10
N SER A 188 6.90 7.00 4.05
CA SER A 188 5.60 7.45 3.52
C SER A 188 5.61 7.72 2.02
N ALA A 189 6.76 7.54 1.38
CA ALA A 189 6.99 7.88 -0.02
C ALA A 189 7.91 6.86 -0.73
N PRO A 190 7.53 6.38 -1.93
CA PRO A 190 8.31 5.39 -2.69
C PRO A 190 9.76 5.81 -2.96
N TRP A 191 9.95 7.06 -3.44
CA TRP A 191 11.28 7.59 -3.78
C TRP A 191 12.24 7.64 -2.58
N GLY A 192 11.72 7.64 -1.35
CA GLY A 192 12.55 7.70 -0.15
C GLY A 192 13.46 6.48 -0.03
N TYR A 193 13.03 5.32 -0.51
CA TYR A 193 13.85 4.09 -0.46
C TYR A 193 15.06 4.14 -1.39
N TYR A 194 14.91 4.73 -2.57
CA TYR A 194 16.03 4.99 -3.48
C TYR A 194 17.05 5.94 -2.83
N ARG A 195 16.57 6.99 -2.16
CA ARG A 195 17.43 7.91 -1.40
C ARG A 195 18.15 7.22 -0.23
N MET A 196 17.53 6.25 0.43
CA MET A 196 18.22 5.47 1.45
C MET A 196 19.38 4.66 0.87
N LEU A 197 19.21 4.06 -0.31
CA LEU A 197 20.30 3.35 -1.00
C LEU A 197 21.46 4.29 -1.32
N GLU A 198 21.18 5.53 -1.75
CA GLU A 198 22.20 6.56 -1.94
C GLU A 198 22.95 6.85 -0.63
N HIS A 199 22.23 7.05 0.48
CA HIS A 199 22.86 7.29 1.79
C HIS A 199 23.78 6.13 2.22
N ILE A 200 23.36 4.88 2.02
CA ILE A 200 24.19 3.69 2.32
C ILE A 200 25.42 3.66 1.42
N SER A 201 25.26 3.97 0.13
CA SER A 201 26.36 4.00 -0.84
C SER A 201 27.37 5.09 -0.52
N THR A 202 26.92 6.31 -0.18
CA THR A 202 27.79 7.39 0.29
C THR A 202 28.48 7.02 1.59
N TYR A 203 27.77 6.39 2.53
CA TYR A 203 28.38 5.92 3.78
C TYR A 203 29.47 4.87 3.53
N LYS A 204 29.24 3.89 2.64
CA LYS A 204 30.26 2.90 2.23
C LYS A 204 31.53 3.58 1.72
N TYR A 205 31.38 4.56 0.82
CA TYR A 205 32.49 5.32 0.27
C TYR A 205 33.29 6.03 1.37
N LEU A 206 32.61 6.81 2.22
CA LEU A 206 33.24 7.55 3.31
C LEU A 206 33.92 6.62 4.33
N LEU A 207 33.31 5.46 4.58
CA LEU A 207 33.88 4.44 5.46
C LEU A 207 35.18 3.88 4.87
N GLY A 208 35.19 3.59 3.57
CA GLY A 208 36.37 3.07 2.89
C GLY A 208 37.54 4.06 2.87
N GLU A 209 37.26 5.33 2.64
CA GLU A 209 38.26 6.41 2.74
C GLU A 209 38.85 6.50 4.14
N LYS A 210 38.01 6.45 5.18
CA LYS A 210 38.44 6.55 6.58
C LYS A 210 39.30 5.36 7.03
N GLU A 211 38.99 4.16 6.56
CA GLU A 211 39.66 2.92 7.00
C GLU A 211 40.70 2.41 5.99
N HIS A 212 40.94 3.15 4.90
CA HIS A 212 41.87 2.81 3.83
C HIS A 212 41.68 1.39 3.28
N ARG A 213 40.42 0.98 3.11
CA ARG A 213 40.04 -0.34 2.56
C ARG A 213 38.68 -0.24 1.87
N ASP A 214 38.33 -1.23 1.05
CA ASP A 214 36.99 -1.32 0.48
C ASP A 214 36.07 -2.19 1.37
N PRO A 215 35.13 -1.61 2.16
CA PRO A 215 34.19 -2.40 2.93
C PRO A 215 33.20 -3.13 2.02
N SER A 216 32.74 -4.31 2.45
CA SER A 216 31.66 -5.02 1.74
C SER A 216 30.35 -4.23 1.80
N TRP A 217 29.42 -4.53 0.89
CA TRP A 217 28.11 -3.89 0.89
C TRP A 217 27.32 -4.21 2.16
N GLU A 218 27.34 -5.47 2.59
CA GLU A 218 26.65 -5.96 3.78
C GLU A 218 27.22 -5.34 5.06
N GLU A 219 28.53 -5.13 5.10
CA GLU A 219 29.17 -4.38 6.17
C GLU A 219 28.69 -2.93 6.19
N ALA A 220 28.70 -2.25 5.04
CA ALA A 220 28.26 -0.87 4.94
C ALA A 220 26.79 -0.70 5.33
N VAL A 221 25.90 -1.59 4.91
CA VAL A 221 24.48 -1.61 5.31
C VAL A 221 24.35 -1.74 6.83
N ARG A 222 25.01 -2.74 7.43
CA ARG A 222 24.96 -2.98 8.88
C ARG A 222 25.45 -1.77 9.66
N ARG A 223 26.61 -1.24 9.26
CA ARG A 223 27.25 -0.12 9.96
C ARG A 223 26.50 1.19 9.77
N TRP A 224 26.04 1.49 8.56
CA TRP A 224 25.16 2.63 8.32
C TRP A 224 23.91 2.58 9.21
N TYR A 225 23.30 1.40 9.36
CA TYR A 225 22.12 1.24 10.20
C TYR A 225 22.40 1.59 11.67
N TYR A 226 23.50 1.08 12.25
CA TYR A 226 23.84 1.33 13.66
C TYR A 226 24.47 2.71 13.90
N ASP A 227 25.42 3.11 13.07
CA ASP A 227 26.27 4.28 13.27
C ASP A 227 25.57 5.58 12.84
N VAL A 228 24.60 5.51 11.91
CA VAL A 228 23.94 6.68 11.33
C VAL A 228 22.43 6.65 11.56
N TYR A 229 21.73 5.65 11.01
CA TYR A 229 20.27 5.62 11.02
C TYR A 229 19.72 5.56 12.45
N LEU A 230 20.16 4.58 13.25
CA LEU A 230 19.68 4.40 14.62
C LEU A 230 20.07 5.57 15.53
N VAL A 231 21.25 6.17 15.34
CA VAL A 231 21.67 7.34 16.13
C VAL A 231 20.69 8.49 15.92
N LEU A 232 20.44 8.88 14.66
CA LEU A 232 19.51 9.97 14.36
C LEU A 232 18.08 9.64 14.80
N VAL A 233 17.59 8.42 14.56
CA VAL A 233 16.25 8.00 14.99
C VAL A 233 16.08 8.05 16.51
N LYS A 234 17.12 7.73 17.29
CA LYS A 234 17.11 7.88 18.76
C LYS A 234 17.01 9.34 19.17
N VAL A 235 17.72 10.25 18.50
CA VAL A 235 17.61 11.71 18.76
C VAL A 235 16.20 12.22 18.44
N ILE A 236 15.64 11.83 17.29
CA ILE A 236 14.26 12.15 16.87
C ILE A 236 13.27 11.68 17.93
N ALA A 237 13.40 10.45 18.41
CA ALA A 237 12.52 9.88 19.44
C ALA A 237 12.63 10.62 20.77
N LYS A 238 13.86 10.91 21.23
CA LYS A 238 14.13 11.62 22.50
C LYS A 238 13.57 13.05 22.46
N ALA A 239 13.71 13.73 21.32
CA ALA A 239 13.19 15.09 21.13
C ALA A 239 11.66 15.14 20.95
N ARG A 240 10.97 13.99 20.87
CA ARG A 240 9.51 13.88 20.70
C ARG A 240 8.96 14.64 19.47
N VAL A 241 9.80 14.83 18.44
CA VAL A 241 9.45 15.64 17.26
C VAL A 241 8.36 15.00 16.40
N MET A 242 8.17 13.67 16.48
CA MET A 242 7.13 12.95 15.74
C MET A 242 5.72 13.54 15.94
N LYS A 243 5.42 14.12 17.12
CA LYS A 243 4.11 14.73 17.41
C LYS A 243 3.77 15.89 16.48
N ARG A 244 4.78 16.53 15.89
CA ARG A 244 4.65 17.66 14.96
C ARG A 244 4.51 17.22 13.49
N PHE A 245 4.68 15.94 13.21
CA PHE A 245 4.60 15.40 11.86
C PHE A 245 3.61 14.22 11.82
N PRO A 246 2.30 14.49 12.00
CA PRO A 246 1.29 13.46 11.84
C PRO A 246 1.40 12.84 10.44
N GLU A 247 1.15 11.54 10.34
CA GLU A 247 1.25 10.74 9.09
C GLU A 247 2.67 10.49 8.56
N ARG A 248 3.72 10.95 9.26
CA ARG A 248 5.11 10.68 8.87
C ARG A 248 5.75 9.61 9.73
N THR A 249 6.74 8.95 9.15
CA THR A 249 7.53 7.89 9.79
C THR A 249 8.85 8.44 10.32
N LYS A 250 9.50 7.67 11.18
CA LYS A 250 10.88 7.96 11.62
C LYS A 250 11.87 7.97 10.43
N GLY A 251 11.63 7.14 9.42
CA GLY A 251 12.45 7.11 8.21
C GLY A 251 12.29 8.36 7.35
N ASP A 252 11.07 8.91 7.24
CA ASP A 252 10.86 10.18 6.54
C ASP A 252 11.64 11.31 7.20
N LEU A 253 11.54 11.42 8.54
CA LEU A 253 12.27 12.43 9.29
C LEU A 253 13.79 12.20 9.24
N TYR A 254 14.25 10.95 9.21
CA TYR A 254 15.67 10.66 9.00
C TYR A 254 16.16 11.30 7.70
N LEU A 255 15.50 11.06 6.57
CA LEU A 255 15.91 11.61 5.28
C LEU A 255 15.89 13.14 5.29
N TRP A 256 14.81 13.75 5.77
CA TRP A 256 14.66 15.21 5.74
C TRP A 256 15.61 15.93 6.70
N ILE A 257 15.86 15.36 7.88
CA ILE A 257 16.78 15.95 8.84
C ILE A 257 18.22 15.78 8.36
N MET A 258 18.57 14.69 7.68
CA MET A 258 19.89 14.55 7.05
C MET A 258 20.13 15.64 5.99
N ASP A 259 19.15 15.91 5.13
CA ASP A 259 19.23 17.00 4.14
C ASP A 259 19.39 18.36 4.81
N HIS A 260 18.59 18.60 5.85
CA HIS A 260 18.62 19.84 6.60
C HIS A 260 19.94 20.02 7.35
N TRP A 261 20.49 18.94 7.89
CA TRP A 261 21.78 18.95 8.58
C TRP A 261 22.92 19.25 7.61
N HIS A 262 22.90 18.67 6.42
CA HIS A 262 23.84 19.01 5.36
C HIS A 262 23.75 20.50 4.99
N PHE A 263 22.54 21.03 4.80
CA PHE A 263 22.33 22.45 4.52
C PHE A 263 22.88 23.37 5.62
N LEU A 264 22.64 23.03 6.89
CA LEU A 264 23.17 23.78 8.02
C LEU A 264 24.71 23.76 8.05
N LYS A 265 25.31 22.60 7.74
CA LYS A 265 26.78 22.46 7.65
C LYS A 265 27.39 23.34 6.57
N GLU A 266 26.79 23.38 5.38
CA GLU A 266 27.26 24.23 4.28
C GLU A 266 27.16 25.72 4.62
N LYS A 267 26.05 26.13 5.27
CA LYS A 267 25.77 27.55 5.50
C LYS A 267 26.46 28.13 6.74
N TYR A 268 26.59 27.33 7.80
CA TYR A 268 27.01 27.80 9.12
C TYR A 268 28.22 27.04 9.69
N GLY A 269 28.75 26.05 8.97
CA GLY A 269 29.86 25.21 9.45
C GLY A 269 29.42 24.05 10.35
N GLU A 270 30.36 23.43 11.06
CA GLU A 270 30.10 22.21 11.82
C GLU A 270 28.95 22.40 12.82
N THR A 271 27.89 21.61 12.63
CA THR A 271 26.63 21.73 13.37
C THR A 271 26.32 20.41 14.05
N ALA A 272 25.87 20.44 15.31
CA ALA A 272 25.47 19.23 16.03
C ALA A 272 24.13 18.66 15.51
N LEU A 273 23.99 17.34 15.53
CA LEU A 273 22.79 16.64 15.05
C LEU A 273 21.54 17.03 15.84
N GLU A 274 21.66 17.19 17.16
CA GLU A 274 20.57 17.60 18.04
C GLU A 274 20.07 19.01 17.69
N HIS A 275 20.97 19.90 17.27
CA HIS A 275 20.58 21.22 16.80
C HIS A 275 19.81 21.12 15.49
N ALA A 276 20.28 20.33 14.52
CA ALA A 276 19.57 20.13 13.25
C ALA A 276 18.17 19.54 13.45
N VAL A 277 18.00 18.56 14.36
CA VAL A 277 16.69 17.97 14.69
C VAL A 277 15.75 19.03 15.27
N ARG A 278 16.22 19.85 16.22
CA ARG A 278 15.39 20.91 16.84
C ARG A 278 15.03 21.99 15.82
N ASP A 279 16.02 22.51 15.10
CA ASP A 279 15.84 23.56 14.10
C ASP A 279 14.88 23.12 12.98
N PHE A 280 15.02 21.89 12.48
CA PHE A 280 14.09 21.32 11.52
C PHE A 280 12.68 21.21 12.11
N SER A 281 12.55 20.68 13.33
CA SER A 281 11.24 20.51 13.96
C SER A 281 10.53 21.83 14.23
N GLU A 282 11.25 22.90 14.58
CA GLU A 282 10.68 24.22 14.85
C GLU A 282 10.23 24.89 13.55
N LYS A 283 11.04 24.80 12.49
CA LYS A 283 10.73 25.43 11.19
C LYS A 283 9.63 24.72 10.42
N PHE A 284 9.58 23.38 10.48
CA PHE A 284 8.72 22.59 9.59
C PHE A 284 7.61 21.81 10.31
N GLY A 285 7.62 21.78 11.64
CA GLY A 285 6.67 20.99 12.44
C GLY A 285 5.28 21.59 12.65
N GLN A 286 4.97 22.74 12.03
CA GLN A 286 3.66 23.41 12.17
C GLN A 286 2.98 23.75 10.83
N HIS A 287 3.60 23.40 9.69
CA HIS A 287 3.01 23.64 8.37
C HIS A 287 2.90 22.32 7.57
N PRO A 288 1.89 22.17 6.68
CA PRO A 288 1.86 21.07 5.73
C PRO A 288 3.14 21.11 4.90
N VAL A 289 3.97 20.06 5.02
CA VAL A 289 5.28 19.90 4.35
C VAL A 289 5.17 19.87 2.81
N GLY A 290 3.96 20.03 2.25
CA GLY A 290 3.67 20.04 0.82
C GLY A 290 4.43 21.10 0.01
N ILE A 291 5.01 22.12 0.65
CA ILE A 291 5.72 23.21 -0.04
C ILE A 291 7.20 22.88 -0.35
N PHE A 292 7.79 21.86 0.29
CA PHE A 292 9.21 21.53 0.06
C PHE A 292 9.45 20.56 -1.10
N PHE A 293 8.45 19.74 -1.46
CA PHE A 293 8.58 18.73 -2.51
C PHE A 293 8.78 19.33 -3.91
N THR A 294 8.32 20.55 -4.19
CA THR A 294 8.47 21.18 -5.50
C THR A 294 9.92 21.60 -5.79
N LYS A 295 10.68 22.08 -4.81
CA LYS A 295 12.05 22.59 -5.03
C LYS A 295 13.12 21.49 -5.13
N ILE A 296 12.94 20.36 -4.44
CA ILE A 296 13.88 19.23 -4.52
C ILE A 296 13.65 18.40 -5.79
N LYS A 297 12.40 18.29 -6.25
CA LYS A 297 12.07 17.55 -7.47
C LYS A 297 12.75 18.17 -8.71
N GLU A 298 12.83 19.49 -8.79
CA GLU A 298 13.54 20.19 -9.87
C GLU A 298 15.04 19.86 -9.87
N LYS A 299 15.69 19.86 -8.70
CA LYS A 299 17.13 19.54 -8.59
C LYS A 299 17.46 18.07 -8.92
N ILE A 300 16.62 17.12 -8.51
CA ILE A 300 16.86 15.69 -8.77
C ILE A 300 16.59 15.35 -10.25
N VAL A 301 15.57 15.96 -10.87
CA VAL A 301 15.33 15.82 -12.31
C VAL A 301 16.47 16.43 -13.12
N ASP A 302 17.02 17.58 -12.73
CA ASP A 302 18.17 18.19 -13.40
C ASP A 302 19.45 17.33 -13.26
N LEU A 303 19.63 16.65 -12.12
CA LEU A 303 20.75 15.73 -11.88
C LEU A 303 20.65 14.44 -12.73
N LEU A 304 19.43 13.91 -12.91
CA LEU A 304 19.18 12.68 -13.66
C LEU A 304 19.02 12.89 -15.18
N THR A 305 18.64 14.10 -15.62
CA THR A 305 18.42 14.40 -17.05
C THR A 305 19.60 15.12 -17.72
N GLY A 306 20.66 15.45 -16.99
CA GLY A 306 21.87 16.06 -17.55
C GLY A 306 21.64 17.42 -18.23
N ARG A 307 20.50 18.07 -18.02
CA ARG A 307 20.23 19.41 -18.55
C ARG A 307 20.85 20.45 -17.62
N LYS A 308 22.10 20.81 -17.88
CA LYS A 308 22.62 22.11 -17.45
C LYS A 308 21.79 23.20 -18.14
N ARG A 309 20.92 23.88 -17.39
CA ARG A 309 20.35 25.16 -17.84
C ARG A 309 21.50 26.16 -17.96
N LYS A 310 21.68 26.69 -19.17
CA LYS A 310 22.56 27.83 -19.48
C LYS A 310 22.06 29.09 -18.80
#